data_AF-A0A0F7S957-F1
#
_entry.id   AF-A0A0F7S957-F1
#
_cell.length_a   1.000
_cell.length_b   1.000
_cell.length_c   1.000
_cell.angle_alpha   90.00
_cell.angle_beta   90.00
_cell.angle_gamma   90.00
#
_symmetry.space_group_name_H-M   'P 1'
#
loop_
_entity.id
_entity.type
_entity.pdbx_description
1 polymer ?
#
loop_
_entity_poly.entity_id
_entity_poly.type
_entity_poly.pdbx_seq_one_letter_code
_entity_poly.pdbx_strand_id
1 'polypeptide(L)'
;MSKLPAIITACLLLLLSALAQAQTSSQDSLFGDTSCNSNLCLRVVYSPSEKRMNMTMSANGGGAPIGWYSVGTGKRMDGSNMMIGWVDTEGKVVMSQRTATGHVPPTTSITALAANIEPKHSFSNSTGTVWAWSFPMSGSDTAPSASTPFIWAVNKNDNPASSTSAQIKRHTAFGSMTLDLTKPYDASSSSGGDSASGTTVTPATGAGKQKLSNRILNRNNKLIIAHMVIMVVAWFILVPSAILMGRFGRTLSTWFVVHRNIQIAAFLFVLIGLILIIVEVGSGTHFESTHAKTGLAVFLIMFVQMVLGAVGHRTKRFHVSRIVHVVIGLGVTVVAIWNATTGLSLWQWGAPRWASWILWIWFALLAVAYLAGLSLLPRDLRQWREREAGNARQEKQAYVGLGHGSSPGASTQQHSPSEQSPSHPGWGSPPLQTSPSRAYQSYSSQQQAPGNRI
;
A
#
# COMPACT_ATOMS: atom_id res chain seq x y z
N MET A 1 -29.32 -34.40 87.94
CA MET A 1 -29.87 -33.57 86.83
C MET A 1 -29.24 -32.19 86.95
N SER A 2 -28.15 -31.88 86.25
CA SER A 2 -28.21 -30.91 85.13
C SER A 2 -26.79 -30.81 84.52
N LYS A 3 -26.46 -31.71 83.58
CA LYS A 3 -25.28 -31.59 82.70
C LYS A 3 -25.70 -31.33 81.25
N LEU A 4 -26.93 -30.83 81.05
CA LEU A 4 -27.44 -30.47 79.72
C LEU A 4 -27.01 -29.08 79.21
N PRO A 5 -26.73 -28.03 80.03
CA PRO A 5 -26.46 -26.72 79.46
C PRO A 5 -25.02 -26.53 78.94
N ALA A 6 -24.07 -27.39 79.35
CA ALA A 6 -22.66 -27.27 78.94
C ALA A 6 -22.34 -27.96 77.60
N ILE A 7 -23.11 -28.98 77.22
CA ILE A 7 -22.87 -29.74 75.97
C ILE A 7 -23.44 -28.98 74.76
N ILE A 8 -24.53 -28.24 74.95
CA ILE A 8 -25.19 -27.48 73.88
C ILE A 8 -24.38 -26.21 73.55
N THR A 9 -23.74 -25.57 74.52
CA THR A 9 -22.84 -24.41 74.28
C THR A 9 -21.54 -24.79 73.60
N ALA A 10 -20.98 -25.97 73.90
CA ALA A 10 -19.79 -26.48 73.22
C ALA A 10 -20.04 -26.85 71.73
N CYS A 11 -21.22 -27.40 71.41
CA CYS A 11 -21.59 -27.67 70.02
C CYS A 11 -21.86 -26.39 69.21
N LEU A 12 -22.42 -25.34 69.82
CA LEU A 12 -22.66 -24.08 69.12
C LEU A 12 -21.36 -23.32 68.83
N LEU A 13 -20.36 -23.39 69.71
CA LEU A 13 -19.02 -22.79 69.49
C LEU A 13 -18.17 -23.58 68.47
N LEU A 14 -18.37 -24.89 68.35
CA LEU A 14 -17.75 -25.72 67.30
C LEU A 14 -18.44 -25.55 65.92
N LEU A 15 -19.74 -25.25 65.89
CA LEU A 15 -20.46 -24.92 64.65
C LEU A 15 -20.20 -23.48 64.17
N LEU A 16 -19.88 -22.53 65.05
CA LEU A 16 -19.45 -21.18 64.65
C LEU A 16 -17.97 -21.08 64.24
N SER A 17 -17.10 -21.99 64.70
CA SER A 17 -15.70 -22.04 64.26
C SER A 17 -15.48 -22.81 62.96
N ALA A 18 -16.43 -23.65 62.54
CA ALA A 18 -16.42 -24.33 61.24
C ALA A 18 -16.87 -23.45 60.05
N LEU A 19 -17.40 -22.24 60.30
CA LEU A 19 -17.72 -21.27 59.24
C LEU A 19 -16.58 -20.26 58.95
N ALA A 20 -15.46 -20.34 59.66
CA ALA A 20 -14.35 -19.40 59.51
C ALA A 20 -13.13 -20.05 58.83
N GLN A 21 -13.33 -20.74 57.71
CA GLN A 21 -12.25 -21.07 56.75
C GLN A 21 -12.78 -21.63 55.43
N ALA A 22 -13.88 -21.08 54.91
CA ALA A 22 -14.00 -20.99 53.46
C ALA A 22 -13.19 -19.76 53.04
N GLN A 23 -11.86 -19.88 53.03
CA GLN A 23 -11.08 -19.05 52.10
C GLN A 23 -11.61 -19.43 50.72
N THR A 24 -12.54 -18.65 50.19
CA THR A 24 -12.60 -18.45 48.75
C THR A 24 -11.22 -17.93 48.38
N SER A 25 -10.31 -18.84 48.04
CA SER A 25 -9.29 -18.54 47.05
C SER A 25 -10.08 -18.04 45.85
N SER A 26 -10.18 -16.72 45.71
CA SER A 26 -10.50 -16.11 44.43
C SER A 26 -9.48 -16.72 43.47
N GLN A 27 -9.89 -17.76 42.76
CA GLN A 27 -9.21 -18.22 41.57
C GLN A 27 -9.21 -16.99 40.68
N ASP A 28 -8.09 -16.25 40.69
CA ASP A 28 -7.90 -15.15 39.77
C ASP A 28 -8.07 -15.76 38.40
N SER A 29 -9.18 -15.40 37.74
CA SER A 29 -9.53 -15.96 36.45
C SER A 29 -8.44 -15.52 35.48
N LEU A 30 -7.50 -16.42 35.20
CA LEU A 30 -6.50 -16.23 34.19
C LEU A 30 -7.17 -16.47 32.84
N PHE A 31 -6.75 -15.71 31.84
CA PHE A 31 -7.23 -15.87 30.47
C PHE A 31 -6.07 -16.13 29.54
N GLY A 32 -6.22 -16.99 28.55
CA GLY A 32 -5.09 -17.33 27.70
C GLY A 32 -5.46 -17.99 26.40
N ASP A 33 -4.58 -17.80 25.43
CA ASP A 33 -4.69 -18.41 24.11
C ASP A 33 -3.29 -18.66 23.54
N THR A 34 -3.22 -19.44 22.46
CA THR A 34 -1.97 -19.68 21.74
C THR A 34 -2.21 -19.52 20.24
N SER A 35 -1.27 -18.87 19.56
CA SER A 35 -1.28 -18.72 18.10
C SER A 35 0.08 -19.10 17.53
N CYS A 36 0.07 -19.91 16.46
CA CYS A 36 1.28 -20.42 15.81
C CYS A 36 1.31 -20.10 14.32
N ASN A 37 2.51 -19.93 13.78
CA ASN A 37 2.79 -19.91 12.35
C ASN A 37 4.00 -20.81 12.04
N SER A 38 4.48 -20.81 10.80
CA SER A 38 5.61 -21.64 10.36
C SER A 38 6.98 -21.26 10.96
N ASN A 39 7.08 -20.13 11.66
CA ASN A 39 8.32 -19.62 12.26
C ASN A 39 8.30 -19.68 13.78
N LEU A 40 7.18 -19.34 14.44
CA LEU A 40 7.08 -19.32 15.89
C LEU A 40 5.65 -19.57 16.38
N CYS A 41 5.56 -19.96 17.66
CA CYS A 41 4.33 -20.00 18.44
C CYS A 41 4.41 -18.97 19.57
N LEU A 42 3.32 -18.23 19.77
CA LEU A 42 3.14 -17.31 20.88
C LEU A 42 1.98 -17.79 21.75
N ARG A 43 2.25 -17.99 23.03
CA ARG A 43 1.25 -18.18 24.09
C ARG A 43 1.22 -16.93 24.97
N VAL A 44 0.03 -16.46 25.31
CA VAL A 44 -0.15 -15.33 26.23
C VAL A 44 -1.16 -15.73 27.29
N VAL A 45 -0.82 -15.49 28.56
CA VAL A 45 -1.69 -15.64 29.72
C VAL A 45 -1.84 -14.27 30.36
N TYR A 46 -3.06 -13.75 30.36
CA TYR A 46 -3.44 -12.48 30.97
C TYR A 46 -3.98 -12.71 32.39
N SER A 47 -3.40 -11.98 33.35
CA SER A 47 -3.90 -11.87 34.72
C SER A 47 -4.56 -10.50 34.92
N PRO A 48 -5.90 -10.45 35.08
CA PRO A 48 -6.60 -9.20 35.37
C PRO A 48 -6.22 -8.59 36.72
N SER A 49 -6.01 -9.41 37.74
CA SER A 49 -5.66 -8.98 39.11
C SER A 49 -4.26 -8.35 39.15
N GLU A 50 -3.29 -8.98 38.47
CA GLU A 50 -1.91 -8.47 38.40
C GLU A 50 -1.71 -7.43 37.30
N LYS A 51 -2.71 -7.20 36.45
CA LYS A 51 -2.60 -6.38 35.23
C LYS A 51 -1.34 -6.73 34.43
N ARG A 52 -1.17 -8.01 34.12
CA ARG A 52 0.05 -8.53 33.49
C ARG A 52 -0.26 -9.53 32.39
N MET A 53 0.53 -9.48 31.32
CA MET A 53 0.55 -10.51 30.27
C MET A 53 1.83 -11.34 30.40
N ASN A 54 1.69 -12.60 30.79
CA ASN A 54 2.77 -13.58 30.77
C ASN A 54 2.86 -14.20 29.37
N MET A 55 4.01 -14.07 28.73
CA MET A 55 4.21 -14.42 27.32
C MET A 55 5.26 -15.52 27.20
N THR A 56 4.98 -16.51 26.37
CA THR A 56 5.93 -17.55 25.98
C THR A 56 6.00 -17.59 24.47
N MET A 57 7.17 -17.29 23.91
CA MET A 57 7.48 -17.48 22.50
C MET A 57 8.32 -18.74 22.33
N SER A 58 8.01 -19.56 21.35
CA SER A 58 8.80 -20.75 21.01
C SER A 58 9.05 -20.86 19.51
N ALA A 59 10.22 -21.39 19.16
CA ALA A 59 10.63 -21.66 17.79
C ALA A 59 11.37 -23.01 17.71
N ASN A 60 11.35 -23.62 16.53
CA ASN A 60 12.04 -24.89 16.28
C ASN A 60 13.55 -24.68 16.12
N GLY A 61 14.33 -25.62 16.64
CA GLY A 61 15.79 -25.55 16.64
C GLY A 61 16.35 -24.63 17.73
N GLY A 62 17.64 -24.77 17.98
CA GLY A 62 18.33 -24.08 19.06
C GLY A 62 19.62 -24.79 19.46
N GLY A 63 20.11 -24.48 20.66
CA GLY A 63 21.43 -24.91 21.17
C GLY A 63 22.61 -24.27 20.43
N ALA A 64 22.32 -23.47 19.41
CA ALA A 64 23.26 -22.73 18.57
C ALA A 64 22.52 -21.51 17.97
N PRO A 65 23.25 -20.54 17.41
CA PRO A 65 22.68 -19.41 16.66
C PRO A 65 21.60 -19.82 15.64
N ILE A 66 20.38 -19.31 15.82
CA ILE A 66 19.22 -19.54 14.93
C ILE A 66 18.67 -18.24 14.32
N GLY A 67 19.44 -17.15 14.45
CA GLY A 67 18.98 -15.80 14.15
C GLY A 67 18.10 -15.24 15.26
N TRP A 68 17.40 -14.14 14.97
CA TRP A 68 16.51 -13.50 15.93
C TRP A 68 15.02 -13.68 15.62
N TYR A 69 14.23 -13.74 16.69
CA TYR A 69 12.77 -13.88 16.71
C TYR A 69 12.18 -12.76 17.56
N SER A 70 11.01 -12.24 17.20
CA SER A 70 10.38 -11.14 17.91
C SER A 70 8.87 -11.26 17.94
N VAL A 71 8.29 -10.83 19.05
CA VAL A 71 6.86 -10.58 19.22
C VAL A 71 6.68 -9.16 19.76
N GLY A 72 5.73 -8.43 19.18
CA GLY A 72 5.33 -7.11 19.61
C GLY A 72 3.84 -7.02 19.93
N THR A 73 3.47 -6.17 20.87
CA THR A 73 2.06 -5.84 21.13
C THR A 73 1.50 -4.93 20.03
N GLY A 74 0.19 -4.96 19.82
CA GLY A 74 -0.47 -4.08 18.85
C GLY A 74 -0.51 -4.63 17.44
N LYS A 75 -0.85 -3.76 16.48
CA LYS A 75 -1.16 -4.15 15.08
C LYS A 75 -0.04 -3.84 14.08
N ARG A 76 0.92 -2.99 14.47
CA ARG A 76 2.02 -2.49 13.62
C ARG A 76 3.22 -2.20 14.50
N MET A 77 4.39 -1.97 13.88
CA MET A 77 5.63 -1.69 14.62
C MET A 77 5.55 -0.37 15.40
N ASP A 78 4.94 0.66 14.80
CA ASP A 78 4.78 1.96 15.44
C ASP A 78 4.00 1.86 16.77
N GLY A 79 4.64 2.30 17.85
CA GLY A 79 4.12 2.24 19.22
C GLY A 79 4.12 0.84 19.84
N SER A 80 4.70 -0.16 19.17
CA SER A 80 4.71 -1.54 19.67
C SER A 80 5.77 -1.74 20.75
N ASN A 81 5.37 -2.38 21.86
CA ASN A 81 6.28 -2.92 22.85
C ASN A 81 6.69 -4.33 22.43
N MET A 82 7.98 -4.54 22.15
CA MET A 82 8.48 -5.76 21.55
C MET A 82 9.44 -6.49 22.48
N MET A 83 9.38 -7.82 22.44
CA MET A 83 10.43 -8.69 22.95
C MET A 83 11.13 -9.36 21.79
N ILE A 84 12.44 -9.16 21.70
CA ILE A 84 13.31 -9.77 20.69
C ILE A 84 14.19 -10.79 21.38
N GLY A 85 14.20 -12.01 20.88
CA GLY A 85 14.95 -13.13 21.41
C GLY A 85 15.87 -13.77 20.37
N TRP A 86 17.06 -14.19 20.79
CA TRP A 86 17.96 -15.01 19.99
C TRP A 86 18.75 -15.96 20.89
N VAL A 87 19.55 -16.82 20.27
CA VAL A 87 20.49 -17.71 20.96
C VAL A 87 21.89 -17.22 20.66
N ASP A 88 22.70 -16.98 21.68
CA ASP A 88 24.09 -16.56 21.51
C ASP A 88 24.98 -17.73 21.05
N THR A 89 26.26 -17.45 20.85
CA THR A 89 27.25 -18.45 20.42
C THR A 89 27.55 -19.53 21.48
N GLU A 90 27.15 -19.30 22.73
CA GLU A 90 27.30 -20.24 23.85
C GLU A 90 26.03 -21.10 24.05
N GLY A 91 25.01 -20.93 23.20
CA GLY A 91 23.74 -21.62 23.31
C GLY A 91 22.78 -21.01 24.33
N LYS A 92 23.11 -19.83 24.88
CA LYS A 92 22.30 -19.13 25.87
C LYS A 92 21.22 -18.29 25.21
N VAL A 93 20.06 -18.28 25.86
CA VAL A 93 18.92 -17.46 25.42
C VAL A 93 19.16 -16.01 25.82
N VAL A 94 19.12 -15.11 24.83
CA VAL A 94 19.19 -13.65 25.03
C VAL A 94 17.83 -13.04 24.71
N MET A 95 17.38 -12.09 25.53
CA MET A 95 16.15 -11.34 25.35
C MET A 95 16.39 -9.84 25.48
N SER A 96 15.76 -9.08 24.59
CA SER A 96 15.87 -7.64 24.49
C SER A 96 14.49 -7.03 24.31
N GLN A 97 14.02 -6.32 25.33
CA GLN A 97 12.82 -5.50 25.19
C GLN A 97 13.16 -4.24 24.38
N ARG A 98 12.36 -3.94 23.38
CA ARG A 98 12.54 -2.77 22.52
C ARG A 98 11.22 -2.09 22.17
N THR A 99 11.30 -0.82 21.79
CA THR A 99 10.16 -0.05 21.29
C THR A 99 10.48 0.50 19.91
N ALA A 100 9.48 0.54 19.02
CA ALA A 100 9.59 1.23 17.74
C ALA A 100 8.64 2.44 17.72
N THR A 101 9.15 3.57 17.23
CA THR A 101 8.41 4.83 17.03
C THR A 101 7.91 4.99 15.59
N GLY A 102 7.83 3.87 14.86
CA GLY A 102 7.49 3.82 13.44
C GLY A 102 7.84 2.47 12.83
N HIS A 103 7.93 2.44 11.50
CA HIS A 103 8.49 1.32 10.73
C HIS A 103 10.02 1.41 10.64
N VAL A 104 10.68 1.64 11.77
CA VAL A 104 12.15 1.82 11.90
C VAL A 104 12.74 0.73 12.80
N PRO A 105 14.07 0.50 12.76
CA PRO A 105 14.72 -0.41 13.71
C PRO A 105 14.34 -0.05 15.16
N PRO A 106 13.81 -0.99 15.95
CA PRO A 106 13.39 -0.72 17.31
C PRO A 106 14.59 -0.46 18.23
N THR A 107 14.44 0.45 19.18
CA THR A 107 15.50 0.88 20.10
C THR A 107 15.31 0.26 21.48
N THR A 108 16.39 0.18 22.26
CA THR A 108 16.36 -0.27 23.66
C THR A 108 15.84 0.79 24.62
N SER A 109 15.60 2.01 24.14
CA SER A 109 14.92 3.07 24.90
C SER A 109 13.43 2.79 24.89
N ILE A 110 12.97 2.03 25.87
CA ILE A 110 11.57 1.63 25.98
C ILE A 110 10.70 2.81 26.44
N THR A 111 9.52 2.97 25.84
CA THR A 111 8.49 3.91 26.33
C THR A 111 7.40 3.20 27.12
N ALA A 112 7.28 1.88 26.94
CA ALA A 112 6.39 1.02 27.70
C ALA A 112 7.03 0.63 29.04
N LEU A 113 6.20 0.08 29.94
CA LEU A 113 6.70 -0.49 31.19
C LEU A 113 7.70 -1.62 30.93
N ALA A 114 8.72 -1.71 31.80
CA ALA A 114 9.77 -2.71 31.69
C ALA A 114 9.21 -4.13 31.86
N ALA A 115 9.64 -5.04 31.00
CA ALA A 115 9.29 -6.44 31.06
C ALA A 115 10.01 -7.13 32.21
N ASN A 116 9.37 -8.13 32.83
CA ASN A 116 10.08 -9.07 33.67
C ASN A 116 10.52 -10.27 32.83
N ILE A 117 11.81 -10.56 32.82
CA ILE A 117 12.36 -11.72 32.11
C ILE A 117 12.22 -12.95 33.01
N GLU A 118 11.91 -14.12 32.43
CA GLU A 118 11.77 -15.39 33.16
C GLU A 118 12.87 -16.40 32.73
N PRO A 119 14.12 -16.29 33.25
CA PRO A 119 15.22 -17.14 32.82
C PRO A 119 14.99 -18.63 33.09
N LYS A 120 14.28 -18.97 34.17
CA LYS A 120 13.98 -20.37 34.52
C LYS A 120 13.04 -21.06 33.53
N HIS A 121 12.27 -20.27 32.79
CA HIS A 121 11.34 -20.74 31.77
C HIS A 121 11.84 -20.46 30.34
N SER A 122 13.06 -19.95 30.21
CA SER A 122 13.70 -19.64 28.93
C SER A 122 14.89 -20.57 28.71
N PHE A 123 14.86 -21.34 27.64
CA PHE A 123 15.90 -22.34 27.36
C PHE A 123 16.07 -22.55 25.85
N SER A 124 17.23 -23.07 25.46
CA SER A 124 17.50 -23.46 24.07
C SER A 124 18.23 -24.81 24.04
N ASN A 125 17.80 -25.69 23.15
CA ASN A 125 18.46 -26.96 22.85
C ASN A 125 18.28 -27.29 21.36
N SER A 126 18.84 -28.40 20.89
CA SER A 126 18.80 -28.79 19.47
C SER A 126 17.38 -28.94 18.89
N THR A 127 16.37 -29.18 19.72
CA THR A 127 14.98 -29.38 19.29
C THR A 127 14.18 -28.09 19.25
N GLY A 128 14.48 -27.12 20.10
CA GLY A 128 13.70 -25.89 20.19
C GLY A 128 14.29 -24.85 21.13
N THR A 129 13.78 -23.64 20.97
CA THR A 129 14.10 -22.49 21.83
C THR A 129 12.83 -21.87 22.37
N VAL A 130 12.83 -21.57 23.66
CA VAL A 130 11.74 -20.93 24.38
C VAL A 130 12.25 -19.65 25.03
N TRP A 131 11.50 -18.56 24.82
CA TRP A 131 11.68 -17.27 25.46
C TRP A 131 10.44 -16.96 26.29
N ALA A 132 10.63 -16.73 27.59
CA ALA A 132 9.56 -16.43 28.52
C ALA A 132 9.80 -15.09 29.22
N TRP A 133 8.77 -14.25 29.23
CA TRP A 133 8.78 -12.94 29.87
C TRP A 133 7.36 -12.53 30.26
N SER A 134 7.23 -11.40 30.94
CA SER A 134 5.94 -10.77 31.16
C SER A 134 5.98 -9.27 30.88
N PHE A 135 4.89 -8.76 30.32
CA PHE A 135 4.66 -7.33 30.20
C PHE A 135 3.65 -6.88 31.25
N PRO A 136 4.04 -5.98 32.18
CA PRO A 136 3.06 -5.29 33.00
C PRO A 136 2.23 -4.33 32.16
N MET A 137 0.96 -4.17 32.52
CA MET A 137 0.02 -3.26 31.88
C MET A 137 -0.16 -2.01 32.74
N SER A 138 -0.18 -0.86 32.08
CA SER A 138 -0.44 0.42 32.74
C SER A 138 -1.89 0.51 33.22
N GLY A 139 -2.17 1.41 34.18
CA GLY A 139 -3.54 1.65 34.62
C GLY A 139 -4.47 2.18 33.53
N SER A 140 -3.91 2.78 32.47
CA SER A 140 -4.62 3.28 31.29
C SER A 140 -4.77 2.26 30.16
N ASP A 141 -4.13 1.09 30.26
CA ASP A 141 -4.22 0.08 29.22
C ASP A 141 -5.62 -0.55 29.23
N THR A 142 -6.21 -0.68 28.05
CA THR A 142 -7.50 -1.37 27.91
C THR A 142 -7.30 -2.86 28.17
N ALA A 143 -8.26 -3.47 28.88
CA ALA A 143 -8.27 -4.91 29.06
C ALA A 143 -8.23 -5.63 27.70
N PRO A 144 -7.48 -6.74 27.58
CA PRO A 144 -7.45 -7.55 26.37
C PRO A 144 -8.85 -8.03 25.97
N SER A 145 -9.04 -8.28 24.68
CA SER A 145 -10.31 -8.72 24.10
C SER A 145 -10.19 -10.07 23.42
N ALA A 146 -11.31 -10.57 22.87
CA ALA A 146 -11.33 -11.79 22.06
C ALA A 146 -10.51 -11.71 20.76
N SER A 147 -10.00 -10.53 20.40
CA SER A 147 -9.15 -10.31 19.24
C SER A 147 -7.98 -9.38 19.60
N THR A 148 -7.21 -9.74 20.62
CA THR A 148 -6.04 -8.97 21.05
C THR A 148 -4.92 -9.09 20.01
N PRO A 149 -4.44 -7.97 19.43
CA PRO A 149 -3.49 -8.01 18.33
C PRO A 149 -2.04 -8.08 18.80
N PHE A 150 -1.26 -8.88 18.08
CA PHE A 150 0.20 -8.96 18.18
C PHE A 150 0.82 -8.95 16.79
N ILE A 151 2.08 -8.54 16.73
CA ILE A 151 2.93 -8.68 15.54
C ILE A 151 4.07 -9.62 15.84
N TRP A 152 4.60 -10.24 14.79
CA TRP A 152 5.80 -11.08 14.90
C TRP A 152 6.75 -10.80 13.75
N ALA A 153 8.02 -11.03 13.99
CA ALA A 153 9.07 -10.86 12.99
C ALA A 153 10.24 -11.79 13.29
N VAL A 154 10.93 -12.26 12.24
CA VAL A 154 12.12 -13.11 12.36
C VAL A 154 13.17 -12.73 11.32
N ASN A 155 14.43 -12.90 11.67
CA ASN A 155 15.53 -12.99 10.70
C ASN A 155 16.43 -14.18 11.05
N LYS A 156 16.23 -15.29 10.35
CA LYS A 156 17.03 -16.52 10.55
C LYS A 156 18.47 -16.41 10.05
N ASN A 157 18.80 -15.36 9.29
CA ASN A 157 20.12 -15.13 8.70
C ASN A 157 20.93 -14.06 9.46
N ASP A 158 20.43 -13.58 10.60
CA ASP A 158 21.07 -12.55 11.40
C ASP A 158 21.02 -12.95 12.87
N ASN A 159 22.16 -13.39 13.40
CA ASN A 159 22.31 -13.68 14.82
C ASN A 159 22.99 -12.49 15.50
N PRO A 160 22.28 -11.73 16.34
CA PRO A 160 22.88 -10.59 17.03
C PRO A 160 23.98 -11.04 18.00
N ALA A 161 24.83 -10.09 18.42
CA ALA A 161 25.79 -10.32 19.49
C ALA A 161 25.09 -10.63 20.82
N SER A 162 25.79 -11.24 21.79
CA SER A 162 25.20 -11.70 23.06
C SER A 162 24.66 -10.58 23.96
N SER A 163 24.94 -9.31 23.65
CA SER A 163 24.42 -8.16 24.40
C SER A 163 22.95 -7.89 24.08
N THR A 164 22.13 -7.61 25.09
CA THR A 164 20.72 -7.21 24.92
C THR A 164 20.57 -5.93 24.09
N SER A 165 21.61 -5.11 23.97
CA SER A 165 21.64 -3.90 23.13
C SER A 165 22.20 -4.10 21.72
N ALA A 166 22.51 -5.33 21.33
CA ALA A 166 23.09 -5.63 20.02
C ALA A 166 22.25 -5.08 18.86
N GLN A 167 22.91 -4.57 17.82
CA GLN A 167 22.22 -4.17 16.60
C GLN A 167 21.62 -5.40 15.92
N ILE A 168 20.43 -5.23 15.34
CA ILE A 168 19.71 -6.28 14.62
C ILE A 168 19.45 -5.82 13.18
N LYS A 169 19.55 -6.73 12.23
CA LYS A 169 19.16 -6.47 10.84
C LYS A 169 17.67 -6.65 10.67
N ARG A 170 17.11 -6.01 9.64
CA ARG A 170 15.68 -6.09 9.29
C ARG A 170 15.22 -7.55 9.16
N HIS A 171 14.01 -7.83 9.63
CA HIS A 171 13.38 -9.15 9.49
C HIS A 171 13.26 -9.60 8.03
N THR A 172 13.32 -10.91 7.81
CA THR A 172 13.09 -11.56 6.50
C THR A 172 11.69 -12.15 6.39
N ALA A 173 11.04 -12.46 7.52
CA ALA A 173 9.64 -12.82 7.58
C ALA A 173 8.96 -12.12 8.76
N PHE A 174 7.72 -11.69 8.58
CA PHE A 174 6.96 -10.94 9.57
C PHE A 174 5.47 -11.06 9.29
N GLY A 175 4.65 -10.73 10.28
CA GLY A 175 3.21 -10.70 10.13
C GLY A 175 2.50 -10.25 11.40
N SER A 176 1.20 -10.44 11.42
CA SER A 176 0.36 -10.22 12.59
C SER A 176 -0.29 -11.52 13.03
N MET A 177 -0.69 -11.57 14.29
CA MET A 177 -1.51 -12.64 14.87
C MET A 177 -2.47 -12.05 15.89
N THR A 178 -3.54 -12.78 16.17
CA THR A 178 -4.57 -12.36 17.13
C THR A 178 -4.83 -13.49 18.09
N LEU A 179 -4.90 -13.16 19.38
CA LEU A 179 -5.21 -14.09 20.45
C LEU A 179 -6.51 -13.68 21.13
N ASP A 180 -7.33 -14.66 21.50
CA ASP A 180 -8.55 -14.46 22.28
C ASP A 180 -8.22 -14.56 23.77
N LEU A 181 -7.90 -13.42 24.38
CA LEU A 181 -7.54 -13.34 25.79
C LEU A 181 -8.77 -13.16 26.70
N THR A 182 -9.93 -13.65 26.25
CA THR A 182 -11.15 -13.78 27.08
C THR A 182 -11.48 -15.24 27.39
N LYS A 183 -10.73 -16.19 26.82
CA LYS A 183 -10.85 -17.62 27.10
C LYS A 183 -10.24 -17.94 28.46
N PRO A 184 -10.95 -18.63 29.37
CA PRO A 184 -10.37 -19.09 30.63
C PRO A 184 -9.11 -19.93 30.38
N TYR A 185 -8.05 -19.63 31.12
CA TYR A 185 -6.81 -20.38 31.08
C TYR A 185 -6.87 -21.51 32.11
N ASP A 186 -6.88 -22.75 31.62
CA ASP A 186 -6.81 -23.93 32.48
C ASP A 186 -5.38 -24.47 32.50
N ALA A 187 -4.67 -24.25 33.61
CA ALA A 187 -3.31 -24.74 33.81
C ALA A 187 -3.21 -26.27 33.69
N SER A 188 -4.30 -27.00 33.94
CA SER A 188 -4.41 -28.47 33.86
C SER A 188 -4.29 -29.00 32.43
N SER A 189 -4.63 -28.18 31.44
CA SER A 189 -4.46 -28.52 30.02
C SER A 189 -3.03 -28.29 29.50
N SER A 190 -2.14 -27.78 30.36
CA SER A 190 -0.75 -27.44 30.04
C SER A 190 0.30 -28.24 30.81
N SER A 191 -0.11 -29.20 31.64
CA SER A 191 0.78 -30.20 32.25
C SER A 191 0.98 -31.41 31.33
N GLY A 192 1.63 -31.19 30.19
CA GLY A 192 2.51 -32.20 29.63
C GLY A 192 3.78 -32.17 30.47
N GLY A 193 3.89 -33.07 31.44
CA GLY A 193 5.10 -33.23 32.24
C GLY A 193 6.22 -33.77 31.36
N ASP A 194 7.01 -32.89 30.74
CA ASP A 194 8.27 -33.26 30.09
C ASP A 194 9.33 -33.50 31.17
N SER A 195 9.21 -34.65 31.83
CA SER A 195 10.37 -35.32 32.40
C SER A 195 11.25 -35.78 31.24
N ALA A 196 12.53 -35.43 31.32
CA ALA A 196 13.58 -35.77 30.38
C ALA A 196 13.47 -37.19 29.79
N SER A 197 13.05 -37.31 28.53
CA SER A 197 13.42 -38.39 27.62
C SER A 197 13.15 -37.95 26.20
N GLY A 198 14.17 -38.05 25.34
CA GLY A 198 14.23 -37.43 24.02
C GLY A 198 13.18 -37.95 23.04
N THR A 199 11.98 -37.37 23.08
CA THR A 199 10.94 -37.58 22.08
C THR A 199 10.93 -36.40 21.12
N THR A 200 11.16 -36.70 19.85
CA THR A 200 11.09 -35.78 18.71
C THR A 200 9.85 -34.92 18.80
N VAL A 201 10.03 -33.60 18.83
CA VAL A 201 8.96 -32.61 18.70
C VAL A 201 8.35 -32.79 17.31
N THR A 202 7.34 -33.65 17.22
CA THR A 202 6.59 -33.85 15.99
C THR A 202 5.57 -32.73 15.96
N PRO A 203 5.58 -31.85 14.95
CA PRO A 203 4.54 -30.84 14.82
C PRO A 203 3.20 -31.56 14.82
N ALA A 204 2.28 -31.15 15.67
CA ALA A 204 0.90 -31.59 15.55
C ALA A 204 0.46 -31.24 14.13
N THR A 205 0.34 -32.26 13.27
CA THR A 205 -0.49 -32.24 12.07
C THR A 205 -1.94 -32.20 12.54
N GLY A 206 -2.29 -31.08 13.17
CA GLY A 206 -3.65 -30.65 13.34
C GLY A 206 -4.17 -30.27 11.96
N ALA A 207 -4.69 -31.26 11.25
CA ALA A 207 -5.75 -31.08 10.26
C ALA A 207 -7.03 -30.58 10.96
N GLY A 208 -6.90 -29.52 11.74
CA GLY A 208 -7.99 -28.74 12.29
C GLY A 208 -8.35 -27.71 11.25
N LYS A 209 -9.56 -27.85 10.67
CA LYS A 209 -10.21 -26.89 9.77
C LYS A 209 -9.77 -25.48 10.15
N GLN A 210 -9.03 -24.80 9.26
CA GLN A 210 -8.64 -23.41 9.46
C GLN A 210 -9.90 -22.62 9.82
N LYS A 211 -10.03 -22.24 11.10
CA LYS A 211 -11.05 -21.30 11.52
C LYS A 211 -10.81 -20.05 10.70
N LEU A 212 -11.81 -19.72 9.89
CA LEU A 212 -11.92 -18.49 9.12
C LEU A 212 -11.53 -17.33 10.05
N SER A 213 -10.32 -16.80 9.92
CA SER A 213 -9.92 -15.59 10.63
C SER A 213 -10.93 -14.51 10.23
N ASN A 214 -11.78 -14.08 11.16
CA ASN A 214 -12.74 -13.02 10.88
C ASN A 214 -11.96 -11.79 10.40
N ARG A 215 -12.07 -11.46 9.10
CA ARG A 215 -11.38 -10.32 8.49
C ARG A 215 -12.05 -9.03 8.99
N ILE A 216 -11.52 -8.45 10.06
CA ILE A 216 -12.07 -7.22 10.64
C ILE A 216 -11.63 -6.01 9.81
N LEU A 217 -12.59 -5.37 9.15
CA LEU A 217 -12.38 -4.17 8.33
C LEU A 217 -12.16 -2.93 9.23
N ASN A 218 -10.91 -2.57 9.50
CA ASN A 218 -10.52 -1.36 10.24
C ASN A 218 -10.10 -0.22 9.28
N ARG A 219 -9.85 1.00 9.79
CA ARG A 219 -9.46 2.17 8.98
C ARG A 219 -8.29 1.87 8.05
N ASN A 220 -7.27 1.18 8.55
CA ASN A 220 -6.08 0.85 7.79
C ASN A 220 -6.37 -0.07 6.61
N ASN A 221 -7.10 -1.15 6.88
CA ASN A 221 -7.51 -2.08 5.84
C ASN A 221 -8.40 -1.38 4.81
N LYS A 222 -9.23 -0.42 5.21
CA LYS A 222 -10.01 0.42 4.28
C LYS A 222 -9.10 1.28 3.40
N LEU A 223 -8.06 1.91 3.94
CA LEU A 223 -7.12 2.74 3.17
C LEU A 223 -6.29 1.89 2.19
N ILE A 224 -5.81 0.72 2.62
CA ILE A 224 -5.08 -0.23 1.76
C ILE A 224 -5.98 -0.75 0.64
N ILE A 225 -7.21 -1.16 0.95
CA ILE A 225 -8.18 -1.62 -0.05
C ILE A 225 -8.53 -0.48 -1.01
N ALA A 226 -8.74 0.74 -0.51
CA ALA A 226 -9.01 1.91 -1.36
C ALA A 226 -7.85 2.20 -2.30
N HIS A 227 -6.60 2.16 -1.81
CA HIS A 227 -5.41 2.26 -2.64
C HIS A 227 -5.40 1.20 -3.74
N MET A 228 -5.63 -0.07 -3.40
CA MET A 228 -5.66 -1.18 -4.37
C MET A 228 -6.73 -0.96 -5.45
N VAL A 229 -7.97 -0.66 -5.05
CA VAL A 229 -9.09 -0.46 -5.99
C VAL A 229 -8.80 0.71 -6.92
N ILE A 230 -8.34 1.84 -6.40
CA ILE A 230 -8.03 3.03 -7.21
C ILE A 230 -6.88 2.77 -8.18
N MET A 231 -5.83 2.05 -7.73
CA MET A 231 -4.71 1.69 -8.60
C MET A 231 -5.12 0.68 -9.69
N VAL A 232 -6.01 -0.26 -9.39
CA VAL A 232 -6.57 -1.18 -10.40
C VAL A 232 -7.38 -0.40 -11.44
N VAL A 233 -8.26 0.51 -11.02
CA VAL A 233 -9.03 1.34 -11.95
C VAL A 233 -8.11 2.20 -12.82
N ALA A 234 -7.09 2.83 -12.24
CA ALA A 234 -6.16 3.65 -13.01
C ALA A 234 -5.38 2.83 -14.04
N TRP A 235 -4.69 1.77 -13.61
CA TRP A 235 -3.69 1.07 -14.43
C TRP A 235 -4.25 -0.06 -15.30
N PHE A 236 -5.40 -0.65 -14.95
CA PHE A 236 -6.02 -1.73 -15.72
C PHE A 236 -7.24 -1.29 -16.53
N ILE A 237 -7.78 -0.10 -16.27
CA ILE A 237 -8.96 0.42 -16.98
C ILE A 237 -8.61 1.73 -17.70
N LEU A 238 -8.30 2.81 -16.96
CA LEU A 238 -8.16 4.15 -17.55
C LEU A 238 -6.94 4.27 -18.47
N VAL A 239 -5.75 3.90 -18.01
CA VAL A 239 -4.51 3.99 -18.81
C VAL A 239 -4.61 3.14 -20.08
N PRO A 240 -4.99 1.85 -20.03
CA PRO A 240 -5.17 1.04 -21.24
C PRO A 240 -6.24 1.62 -22.17
N SER A 241 -7.36 2.12 -21.64
CA SER A 241 -8.40 2.76 -22.46
C SER A 241 -7.87 3.98 -23.22
N ALA A 242 -7.06 4.83 -22.56
CA ALA A 242 -6.40 5.95 -23.23
C ALA A 242 -5.42 5.49 -24.31
N ILE A 243 -4.62 4.45 -24.04
CA ILE A 243 -3.67 3.88 -25.01
C ILE A 243 -4.41 3.33 -26.24
N LEU A 244 -5.50 2.59 -26.04
CA LEU A 244 -6.33 2.06 -27.11
C LEU A 244 -7.02 3.17 -27.90
N MET A 245 -7.50 4.24 -27.24
CA MET A 245 -8.00 5.44 -27.93
C MET A 245 -6.93 6.08 -28.82
N GLY A 246 -5.68 6.19 -28.34
CA GLY A 246 -4.56 6.68 -29.13
C GLY A 246 -4.15 5.77 -30.30
N ARG A 247 -4.59 4.51 -30.29
CA ARG A 247 -4.33 3.51 -31.33
C ARG A 247 -5.46 3.44 -32.36
N PHE A 248 -6.69 3.20 -31.91
CA PHE A 248 -7.87 3.00 -32.76
C PHE A 248 -8.54 4.33 -33.16
N GLY A 249 -8.47 5.35 -32.31
CA GLY A 249 -9.17 6.61 -32.52
C GLY A 249 -8.49 7.58 -33.48
N ARG A 250 -7.33 7.27 -34.08
CA ARG A 250 -6.52 8.25 -34.84
C ARG A 250 -7.22 8.92 -36.02
N THR A 251 -8.28 8.30 -36.54
CA THR A 251 -9.10 8.85 -37.63
C THR A 251 -10.15 9.86 -37.13
N LEU A 252 -10.42 9.92 -35.83
CA LEU A 252 -11.37 10.85 -35.20
C LEU A 252 -10.67 12.15 -34.84
N SER A 253 -11.22 13.32 -35.17
CA SER A 253 -10.62 14.62 -34.82
C SER A 253 -10.47 14.85 -33.31
N THR A 254 -11.30 14.18 -32.50
CA THR A 254 -11.35 14.32 -31.03
C THR A 254 -10.42 13.36 -30.29
N TRP A 255 -9.72 12.44 -30.97
CA TRP A 255 -8.96 11.36 -30.34
C TRP A 255 -7.96 11.87 -29.29
N PHE A 256 -7.30 12.97 -29.58
CA PHE A 256 -6.29 13.54 -28.70
C PHE A 256 -6.91 14.14 -27.44
N VAL A 257 -8.06 14.81 -27.57
CA VAL A 257 -8.79 15.37 -26.42
C VAL A 257 -9.25 14.25 -25.51
N VAL A 258 -9.80 13.17 -26.08
CA VAL A 258 -10.25 11.99 -25.31
C VAL A 258 -9.06 11.30 -24.65
N HIS A 259 -7.99 11.02 -25.38
CA HIS A 259 -6.76 10.43 -24.84
C HIS A 259 -6.22 11.25 -23.66
N ARG A 260 -6.06 12.57 -23.85
CA ARG A 260 -5.54 13.49 -22.83
C ARG A 260 -6.43 13.49 -21.58
N ASN A 261 -7.75 13.61 -21.75
CA ASN A 261 -8.65 13.72 -20.61
C ASN A 261 -8.71 12.40 -19.80
N ILE A 262 -8.68 11.25 -20.46
CA ILE A 262 -8.59 9.95 -19.77
C ILE A 262 -7.25 9.81 -19.04
N GLN A 263 -6.12 10.25 -19.64
CA GLN A 263 -4.82 10.22 -18.96
C GLN A 263 -4.76 11.16 -17.74
N ILE A 264 -5.38 12.36 -17.82
CA ILE A 264 -5.51 13.26 -16.67
C ILE A 264 -6.33 12.59 -15.56
N ALA A 265 -7.47 11.97 -15.91
CA ALA A 265 -8.28 11.23 -14.93
C ALA A 265 -7.48 10.09 -14.29
N ALA A 266 -6.75 9.31 -15.09
CA ALA A 266 -5.87 8.25 -14.58
C ALA A 266 -4.81 8.81 -13.63
N PHE A 267 -4.16 9.92 -13.98
CA PHE A 267 -3.16 10.58 -13.14
C PHE A 267 -3.75 10.98 -11.77
N LEU A 268 -4.95 11.56 -11.75
CA LEU A 268 -5.62 11.93 -10.50
C LEU A 268 -5.92 10.71 -9.63
N PHE A 269 -6.37 9.59 -10.23
CA PHE A 269 -6.57 8.35 -9.48
C PHE A 269 -5.25 7.83 -8.90
N VAL A 270 -4.16 7.78 -9.68
CA VAL A 270 -2.85 7.37 -9.18
C VAL A 270 -2.37 8.28 -8.05
N LEU A 271 -2.55 9.60 -8.18
CA LEU A 271 -2.20 10.58 -7.15
C LEU A 271 -2.98 10.35 -5.85
N ILE A 272 -4.31 10.19 -5.94
CA ILE A 272 -5.16 9.91 -4.78
C ILE A 272 -4.73 8.60 -4.12
N GLY A 273 -4.54 7.53 -4.89
CA GLY A 273 -4.09 6.25 -4.36
C GLY A 273 -2.71 6.35 -3.68
N LEU A 274 -1.78 7.13 -4.22
CA LEU A 274 -0.48 7.39 -3.61
C LEU A 274 -0.63 8.14 -2.27
N ILE A 275 -1.48 9.16 -2.20
CA ILE A 275 -1.75 9.90 -0.96
C ILE A 275 -2.34 8.96 0.10
N LEU A 276 -3.31 8.13 -0.25
CA LEU A 276 -3.95 7.19 0.70
C LEU A 276 -2.94 6.26 1.36
N ILE A 277 -1.98 5.72 0.60
CA ILE A 277 -0.99 4.79 1.15
C ILE A 277 0.09 5.52 1.98
N ILE A 278 0.45 6.75 1.62
CA ILE A 278 1.36 7.58 2.43
C ILE A 278 0.71 7.88 3.80
N VAL A 279 -0.57 8.29 3.79
CA VAL A 279 -1.35 8.54 5.02
C VAL A 279 -1.46 7.28 5.87
N GLU A 280 -1.65 6.12 5.26
CA GLU A 280 -1.71 4.85 5.99
C GLU A 280 -0.38 4.49 6.67
N VAL A 281 0.76 4.75 6.02
CA VAL A 281 2.09 4.49 6.58
C VAL A 281 2.41 5.43 7.76
N GLY A 282 1.85 6.65 7.78
CA GLY A 282 2.05 7.60 8.88
C GLY A 282 3.50 8.07 8.99
N SER A 283 4.04 8.24 10.20
CA SER A 283 5.43 8.66 10.48
C SER A 283 6.48 7.56 10.27
N GLY A 284 6.09 6.42 9.67
CA GLY A 284 7.01 5.32 9.39
C GLY A 284 8.00 5.60 8.26
N THR A 285 8.86 4.63 7.98
CA THR A 285 9.72 4.67 6.79
C THR A 285 8.87 4.54 5.54
N HIS A 286 8.89 5.58 4.70
CA HIS A 286 8.24 5.54 3.40
C HIS A 286 9.16 4.90 2.36
N PHE A 287 8.58 4.20 1.38
CA PHE A 287 9.28 3.71 0.19
C PHE A 287 10.40 2.69 0.41
N GLU A 288 10.34 1.85 1.44
CA GLU A 288 11.38 0.81 1.67
C GLU A 288 11.18 -0.49 0.87
N SER A 289 9.95 -0.80 0.46
CA SER A 289 9.67 -1.99 -0.34
C SER A 289 9.94 -1.76 -1.82
N THR A 290 10.31 -2.82 -2.55
CA THR A 290 10.45 -2.77 -4.01
C THR A 290 9.19 -2.23 -4.68
N HIS A 291 8.01 -2.68 -4.22
CA HIS A 291 6.72 -2.18 -4.70
C HIS A 291 6.56 -0.66 -4.53
N ALA A 292 6.95 -0.11 -3.37
CA ALA A 292 6.82 1.31 -3.10
C ALA A 292 7.83 2.14 -3.92
N LYS A 293 9.08 1.68 -4.05
CA LYS A 293 10.12 2.33 -4.88
C LYS A 293 9.71 2.33 -6.36
N THR A 294 9.29 1.18 -6.88
CA THR A 294 8.83 1.03 -8.26
C THR A 294 7.56 1.84 -8.51
N GLY A 295 6.59 1.84 -7.59
CA GLY A 295 5.38 2.64 -7.69
C GLY A 295 5.64 4.14 -7.77
N LEU A 296 6.56 4.65 -6.94
CA LEU A 296 6.99 6.05 -6.99
C LEU A 296 7.68 6.38 -8.32
N ALA A 297 8.60 5.53 -8.78
CA ALA A 297 9.27 5.72 -10.07
C ALA A 297 8.28 5.76 -11.24
N VAL A 298 7.30 4.84 -11.26
CA VAL A 298 6.22 4.79 -12.24
C VAL A 298 5.38 6.07 -12.22
N PHE A 299 5.04 6.59 -11.03
CA PHE A 299 4.30 7.84 -10.89
C PHE A 299 5.09 9.05 -11.44
N LEU A 300 6.38 9.16 -11.12
CA LEU A 300 7.24 10.22 -11.66
C LEU A 300 7.38 10.14 -13.18
N ILE A 301 7.56 8.93 -13.72
CA ILE A 301 7.60 8.71 -15.17
C ILE A 301 6.26 9.09 -15.81
N MET A 302 5.13 8.78 -15.17
CA MET A 302 3.80 9.17 -15.67
C MET A 302 3.66 10.70 -15.78
N PHE A 303 4.15 11.45 -14.80
CA PHE A 303 4.19 12.92 -14.86
C PHE A 303 5.03 13.41 -16.06
N VAL A 304 6.23 12.85 -16.25
CA VAL A 304 7.08 13.14 -17.41
C VAL A 304 6.37 12.78 -18.73
N GLN A 305 5.61 11.68 -18.77
CA GLN A 305 4.84 11.28 -19.95
C GLN A 305 3.75 12.30 -20.32
N MET A 306 3.15 12.99 -19.35
CA MET A 306 2.18 14.05 -19.65
C MET A 306 2.85 15.23 -20.37
N VAL A 307 4.06 15.61 -19.95
CA VAL A 307 4.86 16.66 -20.61
C VAL A 307 5.28 16.21 -22.00
N LEU A 308 5.82 14.99 -22.14
CA LEU A 308 6.25 14.43 -23.42
C LEU A 308 5.08 14.29 -24.40
N GLY A 309 3.89 13.93 -23.93
CA GLY A 309 2.68 13.87 -24.75
C GLY A 309 2.25 15.25 -25.26
N ALA A 310 2.30 16.28 -24.41
CA ALA A 310 1.98 17.66 -24.78
C ALA A 310 2.97 18.23 -25.82
N VAL A 311 4.27 18.01 -25.61
CA VAL A 311 5.31 18.42 -26.57
C VAL A 311 5.17 17.61 -27.87
N GLY A 312 5.05 16.29 -27.77
CA GLY A 312 4.94 15.39 -28.91
C GLY A 312 3.76 15.69 -29.83
N HIS A 313 2.64 16.17 -29.27
CA HIS A 313 1.48 16.57 -30.06
C HIS A 313 1.74 17.76 -30.99
N ARG A 314 2.63 18.69 -30.60
CA ARG A 314 3.00 19.86 -31.42
C ARG A 314 4.09 19.56 -32.46
N THR A 315 4.67 18.36 -32.43
CA THR A 315 5.78 17.98 -33.31
C THR A 315 5.33 17.13 -34.50
N LYS A 316 6.19 17.04 -35.52
CA LYS A 316 5.97 16.19 -36.70
C LYS A 316 5.77 14.72 -36.30
N ARG A 317 5.06 13.96 -37.13
CA ARG A 317 4.63 12.58 -36.83
C ARG A 317 5.75 11.62 -36.44
N PHE A 318 6.96 11.79 -36.98
CA PHE A 318 8.13 10.94 -36.69
C PHE A 318 9.21 11.65 -35.87
N HIS A 319 8.86 12.76 -35.22
CA HIS A 319 9.80 13.43 -34.33
C HIS A 319 10.12 12.55 -33.10
N VAL A 320 11.36 12.63 -32.62
CA VAL A 320 11.90 11.78 -31.54
C VAL A 320 11.03 11.83 -30.29
N SER A 321 10.52 13.00 -29.92
CA SER A 321 9.63 13.17 -28.75
C SER A 321 8.39 12.27 -28.80
N ARG A 322 7.80 12.06 -29.98
CA ARG A 322 6.60 11.22 -30.15
C ARG A 322 6.94 9.73 -30.09
N ILE A 323 8.10 9.33 -30.63
CA ILE A 323 8.60 7.95 -30.54
C ILE A 323 8.87 7.61 -29.08
N VAL A 324 9.62 8.48 -28.38
CA VAL A 324 9.95 8.33 -26.96
C VAL A 324 8.68 8.27 -26.10
N HIS A 325 7.69 9.13 -26.36
CA HIS A 325 6.40 9.09 -25.66
C HIS A 325 5.69 7.74 -25.80
N VAL A 326 5.64 7.17 -27.01
CA VAL A 326 5.00 5.87 -27.24
C VAL A 326 5.78 4.74 -26.57
N VAL A 327 7.09 4.67 -26.76
CA VAL A 327 7.92 3.57 -26.22
C VAL A 327 7.91 3.57 -24.70
N ILE A 328 8.17 4.71 -24.07
CA ILE A 328 8.16 4.81 -22.61
C ILE A 328 6.73 4.65 -22.07
N GLY A 329 5.71 5.18 -22.75
CA GLY A 329 4.31 5.01 -22.34
C GLY A 329 3.86 3.54 -22.30
N LEU A 330 4.28 2.73 -23.28
CA LEU A 330 4.04 1.29 -23.25
C LEU A 330 4.86 0.60 -22.16
N GLY A 331 6.16 0.90 -22.06
CA GLY A 331 7.05 0.30 -21.06
C GLY A 331 6.59 0.56 -19.63
N VAL A 332 6.23 1.80 -19.29
CA VAL A 332 5.75 2.16 -17.94
C VAL A 332 4.44 1.46 -17.61
N THR A 333 3.56 1.22 -18.60
CA THR A 333 2.32 0.46 -18.38
C THR A 333 2.61 -0.98 -17.97
N VAL A 334 3.58 -1.64 -18.63
CA VAL A 334 4.00 -3.01 -18.26
C VAL A 334 4.57 -3.02 -16.84
N VAL A 335 5.47 -2.09 -16.52
CA VAL A 335 6.06 -1.98 -15.18
C VAL A 335 5.00 -1.71 -14.12
N ALA A 336 3.99 -0.87 -14.41
CA ALA A 336 2.91 -0.57 -13.49
C ALA A 336 2.02 -1.79 -13.19
N ILE A 337 1.73 -2.61 -14.22
CA ILE A 337 0.96 -3.85 -14.06
C ILE A 337 1.74 -4.86 -13.22
N TRP A 338 3.03 -5.04 -13.49
CA TRP A 338 3.90 -5.84 -12.64
C TRP A 338 3.90 -5.31 -11.20
N ASN A 339 4.06 -4.00 -11.02
CA ASN A 339 4.05 -3.37 -9.69
C ASN A 339 2.72 -3.59 -8.95
N ALA A 340 1.59 -3.51 -9.63
CA ALA A 340 0.28 -3.78 -9.03
C ALA A 340 0.14 -5.24 -8.59
N THR A 341 0.64 -6.19 -9.41
CA THR A 341 0.59 -7.62 -9.08
C THR A 341 1.51 -7.99 -7.91
N THR A 342 2.70 -7.37 -7.79
CA THR A 342 3.56 -7.56 -6.62
C THR A 342 2.96 -6.89 -5.37
N GLY A 343 2.22 -5.80 -5.53
CA GLY A 343 1.49 -5.14 -4.44
C GLY A 343 0.46 -6.04 -3.76
N LEU A 344 -0.20 -6.95 -4.51
CA LEU A 344 -1.13 -7.94 -3.93
C LEU A 344 -0.47 -8.87 -2.92
N SER A 345 0.83 -9.16 -3.08
CA SER A 345 1.59 -10.00 -2.14
C SER A 345 1.89 -9.32 -0.80
N LEU A 346 1.82 -7.98 -0.76
CA LEU A 346 2.00 -7.19 0.46
C LEU A 346 0.71 -7.09 1.27
N TRP A 347 -0.42 -7.55 0.73
CA TRP A 347 -1.69 -7.50 1.43
C TRP A 347 -1.73 -8.56 2.53
N GLN A 348 -1.78 -8.11 3.79
CA GLN A 348 -1.75 -8.97 4.97
C GLN A 348 -2.88 -10.02 5.02
N TRP A 349 -4.02 -9.75 4.39
CA TRP A 349 -5.14 -10.70 4.31
C TRP A 349 -4.93 -11.83 3.29
N GLY A 350 -3.83 -11.78 2.54
CA GLY A 350 -3.52 -12.72 1.48
C GLY A 350 -4.47 -12.56 0.30
N ALA A 351 -3.95 -12.02 -0.80
CA ALA A 351 -4.65 -12.11 -2.07
C ALA A 351 -4.67 -13.60 -2.50
N PRO A 352 -5.83 -14.14 -2.91
CA PRO A 352 -5.86 -15.47 -3.50
C PRO A 352 -4.92 -15.53 -4.70
N ARG A 353 -4.20 -16.64 -4.89
CA ARG A 353 -3.22 -16.75 -6.00
C ARG A 353 -3.86 -16.44 -7.36
N TRP A 354 -5.12 -16.83 -7.54
CA TRP A 354 -5.90 -16.58 -8.76
C TRP A 354 -6.14 -15.09 -9.06
N ALA A 355 -6.11 -14.20 -8.06
CA ALA A 355 -6.31 -12.76 -8.29
C ALA A 355 -5.21 -12.16 -9.18
N SER A 356 -3.96 -12.58 -8.98
CA SER A 356 -2.84 -12.17 -9.85
C SER A 356 -3.03 -12.70 -11.27
N TRP A 357 -3.47 -13.95 -11.43
CA TRP A 357 -3.75 -14.54 -12.74
C TRP A 357 -4.81 -13.77 -13.53
N ILE A 358 -5.90 -13.33 -12.86
CA ILE A 358 -6.95 -12.52 -13.50
C ILE A 358 -6.36 -11.21 -14.06
N LEU A 359 -5.52 -10.52 -13.28
CA LEU A 359 -4.88 -9.27 -13.73
C LEU A 359 -3.96 -9.49 -14.93
N TRP A 360 -3.19 -10.58 -14.95
CA TRP A 360 -2.32 -10.93 -16.07
C TRP A 360 -3.09 -11.34 -17.32
N ILE A 361 -4.19 -12.10 -17.18
CA ILE A 361 -5.07 -12.46 -18.29
C ILE A 361 -5.70 -11.21 -18.88
N TRP A 362 -6.21 -10.30 -18.04
CA TRP A 362 -6.76 -9.03 -18.50
C TRP A 362 -5.73 -8.18 -19.23
N PHE A 363 -4.51 -8.09 -18.69
CA PHE A 363 -3.41 -7.42 -19.37
C PHE A 363 -3.08 -8.05 -20.74
N ALA A 364 -3.04 -9.38 -20.82
CA ALA A 364 -2.80 -10.09 -22.08
C ALA A 364 -3.88 -9.76 -23.12
N LEU A 365 -5.16 -9.70 -22.72
CA LEU A 365 -6.25 -9.28 -23.60
C LEU A 365 -6.05 -7.85 -24.13
N LEU A 366 -5.67 -6.92 -23.26
CA LEU A 366 -5.38 -5.53 -23.65
C LEU A 366 -4.17 -5.42 -24.58
N ALA A 367 -3.13 -6.23 -24.35
CA ALA A 367 -1.95 -6.31 -25.22
C ALA A 367 -2.32 -6.85 -26.61
N VAL A 368 -3.12 -7.93 -26.68
CA VAL A 368 -3.65 -8.47 -27.93
C VAL A 368 -4.50 -7.43 -28.66
N ALA A 369 -5.38 -6.71 -27.96
CA ALA A 369 -6.18 -5.64 -28.55
C ALA A 369 -5.30 -4.52 -29.13
N TYR A 370 -4.24 -4.12 -28.42
CA TYR A 370 -3.29 -3.13 -28.93
C TYR A 370 -2.57 -3.62 -30.20
N LEU A 371 -2.10 -4.87 -30.21
CA LEU A 371 -1.45 -5.50 -31.36
C LEU A 371 -2.39 -5.63 -32.56
N ALA A 372 -3.64 -6.03 -32.33
CA ALA A 372 -4.68 -6.07 -33.36
C ALA A 372 -4.86 -4.68 -34.00
N GLY A 373 -4.80 -3.61 -33.20
CA GLY A 373 -4.83 -2.23 -33.71
C GLY A 373 -3.65 -1.84 -34.61
N LEU A 374 -2.51 -2.56 -34.56
CA LEU A 374 -1.41 -2.34 -35.50
C LEU A 374 -1.78 -2.72 -36.93
N SER A 375 -2.76 -3.60 -37.14
CA SER A 375 -3.29 -3.92 -38.48
C SER A 375 -3.88 -2.69 -39.21
N LEU A 376 -4.28 -1.66 -38.46
CA LEU A 376 -4.78 -0.39 -39.00
C LEU A 376 -3.66 0.60 -39.37
N LEU A 377 -2.43 0.34 -38.93
CA LEU A 377 -1.28 1.23 -39.16
C LEU A 377 -0.98 1.47 -40.65
N PRO A 378 -1.01 0.46 -41.55
CA PRO A 378 -0.76 0.69 -42.98
C PRO A 378 -1.79 1.64 -43.61
N ARG A 379 -3.05 1.55 -43.19
CA ARG A 379 -4.13 2.45 -43.67
C ARG A 379 -3.92 3.89 -43.19
N ASP A 380 -3.63 4.08 -41.91
CA ASP A 380 -3.29 5.39 -41.33
C ASP A 380 -2.06 6.03 -42.01
N LEU A 381 -1.03 5.23 -42.32
CA LEU A 381 0.16 5.70 -43.05
C LEU A 381 -0.11 6.06 -44.51
N ARG A 382 -1.04 5.38 -45.20
CA ARG A 382 -1.45 5.75 -46.56
C ARG A 382 -2.19 7.10 -46.55
N GLN A 383 -3.20 7.24 -45.68
CA GLN A 383 -3.97 8.48 -45.54
C GLN A 383 -3.08 9.67 -45.16
N TRP A 384 -2.10 9.47 -44.28
CA TRP A 384 -1.13 10.52 -43.94
C TRP A 384 -0.29 10.94 -45.15
N ARG A 385 0.25 9.98 -45.93
CA ARG A 385 1.05 10.28 -47.13
C ARG A 385 0.25 11.05 -48.18
N GLU A 386 -1.02 10.68 -48.39
CA GLU A 386 -1.91 11.37 -49.31
C GLU A 386 -2.16 12.82 -48.88
N ARG A 387 -2.38 13.07 -47.59
CA ARG A 387 -2.53 14.43 -47.03
C ARG A 387 -1.26 15.26 -47.20
N GLU A 388 -0.10 14.67 -46.91
CA GLU A 388 1.18 15.37 -47.05
C GLU A 388 1.48 15.72 -48.52
N ALA A 389 1.19 14.79 -49.44
CA ALA A 389 1.33 15.02 -50.88
C ALA A 389 0.34 16.09 -51.39
N GLY A 390 -0.89 16.12 -50.87
CA GLY A 390 -1.89 17.15 -51.16
C GLY A 390 -1.43 18.54 -50.69
N ASN A 391 -0.95 18.65 -49.46
CA ASN A 391 -0.42 19.90 -48.90
C ASN A 391 0.77 20.42 -49.72
N ALA A 392 1.71 19.54 -50.07
CA ALA A 392 2.85 19.91 -50.90
C ALA A 392 2.45 20.39 -52.31
N ARG A 393 1.37 19.84 -52.88
CA ARG A 393 0.81 20.31 -54.16
C ARG A 393 0.16 21.68 -54.04
N GLN A 394 -0.63 21.92 -52.98
CA GLN A 394 -1.25 23.23 -52.73
C GLN A 394 -0.20 24.31 -52.49
N GLU A 395 0.85 24.02 -51.73
CA GLU A 395 1.98 24.95 -51.51
C GLU A 395 2.69 25.29 -52.81
N LYS A 396 2.97 24.29 -53.67
CA LYS A 396 3.53 24.52 -55.01
C LYS A 396 2.61 25.35 -55.90
N GLN A 397 1.30 25.10 -55.88
CA GLN A 397 0.33 25.90 -56.65
C GLN A 397 0.23 27.33 -56.15
N ALA A 398 0.30 27.57 -54.84
CA ALA A 398 0.35 28.92 -54.27
C ALA A 398 1.65 29.66 -54.64
N TYR A 399 2.78 28.94 -54.67
CA TYR A 399 4.08 29.50 -55.07
C TYR A 399 4.14 29.82 -56.57
N VAL A 400 3.59 28.95 -57.42
CA VAL A 400 3.54 29.15 -58.89
C VAL A 400 2.45 30.15 -59.29
N GLY A 401 1.36 30.25 -58.51
CA GLY A 401 0.22 31.14 -58.75
C GLY A 401 0.45 32.63 -58.41
N LEU A 402 1.58 32.99 -57.80
CA LEU A 402 2.01 34.38 -57.61
C LEU A 402 2.65 35.00 -58.88
N GLY A 403 2.52 34.33 -60.03
CA GLY A 403 3.12 34.74 -61.31
C GLY A 403 2.19 35.29 -62.38
N HIS A 404 0.85 35.30 -62.24
CA HIS A 404 -0.02 35.92 -63.27
C HIS A 404 -1.43 36.30 -62.78
N GLY A 405 -1.78 37.57 -63.01
CA GLY A 405 -3.10 38.16 -62.78
C GLY A 405 -2.96 39.68 -62.62
N SER A 406 -2.48 40.39 -63.64
CA SER A 406 -3.33 41.00 -64.68
C SER A 406 -4.37 41.96 -64.08
N SER A 407 -4.07 43.25 -64.19
CA SER A 407 -4.91 44.41 -63.90
C SER A 407 -6.35 44.28 -64.44
N PRO A 408 -7.41 44.56 -63.67
CA PRO A 408 -8.70 44.89 -64.23
C PRO A 408 -8.70 46.38 -64.61
N GLY A 409 -8.66 46.60 -65.93
CA GLY A 409 -8.82 47.90 -66.55
C GLY A 409 -10.18 48.53 -66.27
N ALA A 410 -10.15 49.85 -66.42
CA ALA A 410 -11.23 50.81 -66.26
C ALA A 410 -12.48 50.52 -67.12
N SER A 411 -13.62 50.85 -66.50
CA SER A 411 -14.81 51.50 -67.08
C SER A 411 -15.39 51.01 -68.40
N THR A 412 -16.62 50.50 -68.35
CA THR A 412 -17.65 50.94 -69.30
C THR A 412 -19.01 50.96 -68.59
N GLN A 413 -19.58 52.15 -68.44
CA GLN A 413 -20.99 52.36 -68.13
C GLN A 413 -21.83 51.98 -69.36
N GLN A 414 -22.97 51.32 -69.15
CA GLN A 414 -24.12 51.48 -70.06
C GLN A 414 -25.44 51.29 -69.29
N HIS A 415 -26.34 52.25 -69.53
CA HIS A 415 -27.63 52.49 -68.88
C HIS A 415 -28.75 51.51 -69.32
N SER A 416 -29.61 51.14 -68.35
CA SER A 416 -31.10 50.98 -68.27
C SER A 416 -31.99 51.14 -69.54
N PRO A 417 -33.28 50.65 -69.58
CA PRO A 417 -34.27 50.74 -68.47
C PRO A 417 -35.43 49.70 -68.37
N SER A 418 -36.04 49.65 -67.18
CA SER A 418 -37.46 49.31 -66.83
C SER A 418 -37.49 48.97 -65.32
N GLU A 419 -38.46 49.27 -64.45
CA GLU A 419 -39.72 50.04 -64.45
C GLU A 419 -40.13 50.18 -62.95
N GLN A 420 -41.06 51.08 -62.62
CA GLN A 420 -41.34 51.61 -61.27
C GLN A 420 -42.20 50.73 -60.33
N SER A 421 -41.83 50.80 -59.03
CA SER A 421 -42.54 50.70 -57.72
C SER A 421 -44.09 50.80 -57.64
N PRO A 422 -44.78 50.36 -56.55
CA PRO A 422 -44.67 51.04 -55.23
C PRO A 422 -44.95 50.29 -53.89
N SER A 423 -44.42 50.91 -52.82
CA SER A 423 -44.94 51.10 -51.44
C SER A 423 -45.01 49.96 -50.37
N HIS A 424 -44.24 50.22 -49.29
CA HIS A 424 -44.18 49.74 -47.88
C HIS A 424 -45.52 49.85 -47.08
N PRO A 425 -45.71 49.31 -45.81
CA PRO A 425 -44.77 49.31 -44.66
C PRO A 425 -44.82 48.16 -43.61
N GLY A 426 -43.81 48.08 -42.73
CA GLY A 426 -43.88 47.32 -41.46
C GLY A 426 -42.53 46.94 -40.83
N TRP A 427 -42.23 47.51 -39.67
CA TRP A 427 -41.05 47.33 -38.77
C TRP A 427 -40.92 45.90 -38.20
N GLY A 428 -39.80 45.36 -37.68
CA GLY A 428 -38.44 45.83 -37.37
C GLY A 428 -37.72 44.80 -36.45
N SER A 429 -36.37 44.83 -36.36
CA SER A 429 -35.54 44.36 -35.24
C SER A 429 -34.09 44.88 -35.39
N PRO A 430 -33.34 45.22 -34.30
CA PRO A 430 -32.08 45.99 -34.35
C PRO A 430 -30.78 45.15 -34.39
N PRO A 431 -29.60 45.78 -34.65
CA PRO A 431 -28.36 45.10 -35.04
C PRO A 431 -27.39 44.74 -33.89
N LEU A 432 -26.47 43.83 -34.21
CA LEU A 432 -25.38 43.24 -33.42
C LEU A 432 -24.26 44.24 -33.09
N GLN A 433 -23.79 44.21 -31.83
CA GLN A 433 -22.57 44.89 -31.36
C GLN A 433 -21.30 44.06 -31.65
N THR A 434 -20.35 44.70 -32.31
CA THR A 434 -18.95 44.26 -32.48
C THR A 434 -18.08 44.65 -31.28
N SER A 435 -17.18 43.77 -30.83
CA SER A 435 -16.08 44.11 -29.91
C SER A 435 -14.71 43.93 -30.59
N PRO A 436 -13.69 44.79 -30.32
CA PRO A 436 -12.43 44.77 -31.06
C PRO A 436 -11.29 44.01 -30.36
N SER A 437 -10.39 43.52 -31.21
CA SER A 437 -9.12 42.84 -30.95
C SER A 437 -8.07 43.71 -30.23
N ARG A 438 -7.35 43.14 -29.25
CA ARG A 438 -6.21 43.77 -28.57
C ARG A 438 -4.88 43.15 -29.01
N ALA A 439 -3.96 44.03 -29.39
CA ALA A 439 -2.65 43.76 -29.98
C ALA A 439 -1.60 43.21 -29.01
N TYR A 440 -0.65 42.45 -29.57
CA TYR A 440 0.60 41.99 -28.96
C TYR A 440 1.67 43.09 -29.07
N GLN A 441 2.38 43.40 -27.99
CA GLN A 441 3.63 44.16 -27.98
C GLN A 441 4.79 43.25 -27.53
N SER A 442 5.83 43.19 -28.35
CA SER A 442 7.10 42.49 -28.09
C SER A 442 8.18 43.51 -27.71
N TYR A 443 8.89 43.27 -26.60
CA TYR A 443 10.11 44.00 -26.24
C TYR A 443 11.35 43.22 -26.69
N SER A 444 12.20 43.86 -27.49
CA SER A 444 13.56 43.43 -27.81
C SER A 444 14.56 44.31 -27.07
N SER A 445 15.42 43.69 -26.25
CA SER A 445 16.53 44.35 -25.54
C SER A 445 17.76 44.44 -26.46
N GLN A 446 18.31 45.64 -26.62
CA GLN A 446 19.57 45.89 -27.33
C GLN A 446 20.67 46.33 -26.35
N GLN A 447 21.88 45.81 -26.59
CA GLN A 447 23.12 46.01 -25.85
C GLN A 447 23.56 47.48 -25.76
N GLN A 448 24.12 47.86 -24.60
CA GLN A 448 25.06 48.97 -24.49
C GLN A 448 26.18 48.64 -23.48
N ALA A 449 27.42 48.78 -23.94
CA ALA A 449 28.65 49.00 -23.19
C ALA A 449 29.45 50.06 -23.99
N PRO A 450 30.53 50.70 -23.48
CA PRO A 450 31.24 50.52 -22.20
C PRO A 450 31.55 51.85 -21.46
N GLY A 451 32.20 51.78 -20.28
CA GLY A 451 32.86 52.95 -19.67
C GLY A 451 33.39 52.78 -18.25
N ASN A 452 34.70 52.55 -18.12
CA ASN A 452 35.53 52.58 -16.90
C ASN A 452 35.39 53.87 -16.07
N ARG A 453 35.53 53.78 -14.74
CA ARG A 453 36.74 54.22 -13.98
C ARG A 453 36.54 54.23 -12.45
N ILE A 454 37.60 53.73 -11.80
CA ILE A 454 38.08 53.85 -10.40
C ILE A 454 37.32 53.01 -9.37
#